data_AF-A0A9X4QRT1-F1
#
_entry.id   AF-A0A9X4QRT1-F1
#
_cell.length_a   1.000
_cell.length_b   1.000
_cell.length_c   1.000
_cell.angle_alpha   90.00
_cell.angle_beta   90.00
_cell.angle_gamma   90.00
#
_symmetry.space_group_name_H-M   'P 1'
#
loop_
_entity.id
_entity.type
_entity.pdbx_description
1 polymer ?
#
loop_
_entity_poly.entity_id
_entity_poly.type
_entity_poly.pdbx_seq_one_letter_code
_entity_poly.pdbx_strand_id
1 'polypeptide(L)'
;MWPGGTAFASLFFAAFTRTIPQALEESAFIDGCGRYQTFFRIILPLLRPATATIVTTTVYWYWNDFQGPLIYLNAGKVAPLMMSVYKFMGANATVDWGPVYALCFLSAIPMILFFLLTQKYLLKGLVVGSVKG
;
A
#
# COMPACT_ATOMS: atom_id res chain seq x y z
N MET A 1 -8.50 6.98 -0.75
CA MET A 1 -7.73 6.26 -1.80
C MET A 1 -7.33 7.30 -2.82
N TRP A 2 -6.03 7.55 -3.01
CA TRP A 2 -5.59 8.55 -3.99
C TRP A 2 -6.16 8.17 -5.38
N PRO A 3 -6.66 9.12 -6.20
CA PRO A 3 -7.40 8.83 -7.43
C PRO A 3 -6.71 7.88 -8.43
N GLY A 4 -5.38 7.72 -8.36
CA GLY A 4 -4.62 6.78 -9.18
C GLY A 4 -4.44 5.36 -8.60
N GLY A 5 -4.84 5.11 -7.35
CA GLY A 5 -4.54 3.85 -6.66
C GLY A 5 -5.22 2.62 -7.29
N THR A 6 -6.46 2.77 -7.78
CA THR A 6 -7.21 1.69 -8.43
C THR A 6 -6.65 1.36 -9.80
N ALA A 7 -6.29 2.39 -10.58
CA ALA A 7 -5.65 2.23 -11.88
C ALA A 7 -4.25 1.62 -11.75
N PHE A 8 -3.46 2.06 -10.76
CA PHE A 8 -2.18 1.43 -10.46
C PHE A 8 -2.36 -0.04 -10.10
N ALA A 9 -3.27 -0.37 -9.18
CA ALA A 9 -3.52 -1.74 -8.77
C ALA A 9 -3.97 -2.63 -9.93
N SER A 10 -4.89 -2.17 -10.78
CA SER A 10 -5.38 -2.95 -11.92
C SER A 10 -4.29 -3.19 -12.96
N LEU A 11 -3.48 -2.18 -13.28
CA LEU A 11 -2.33 -2.33 -14.19
C LEU A 11 -1.26 -3.25 -13.61
N PHE A 12 -0.98 -3.15 -12.31
CA PHE A 12 0.02 -3.98 -11.64
C PHE A 12 -0.42 -5.45 -11.57
N PHE A 13 -1.69 -5.71 -11.25
CA PHE A 13 -2.26 -7.04 -11.33
C PHE A 13 -2.26 -7.58 -12.76
N ALA A 14 -2.67 -6.78 -13.75
CA ALA A 14 -2.66 -7.19 -15.15
C ALA A 14 -1.25 -7.55 -15.65
N ALA A 15 -0.24 -6.78 -15.24
CA ALA A 15 1.16 -7.08 -15.54
C ALA A 15 1.59 -8.41 -14.91
N PHE A 16 1.26 -8.64 -13.64
CA PHE A 16 1.59 -9.88 -12.93
C PHE A 16 0.86 -11.10 -13.48
N THR A 17 -0.43 -11.00 -13.80
CA THR A 17 -1.19 -12.13 -14.36
C THR A 17 -0.64 -12.57 -15.71
N ARG A 18 -0.10 -11.64 -16.52
CA ARG A 18 0.56 -11.96 -17.79
C ARG A 18 1.85 -12.76 -17.64
N THR A 19 2.46 -12.74 -16.47
CA THR A 19 3.67 -13.55 -16.19
C THR A 19 3.34 -15.00 -15.80
N ILE A 20 2.07 -15.31 -15.51
CA ILE A 20 1.64 -16.65 -15.13
C ILE A 20 1.48 -17.50 -16.40
N PRO A 21 2.20 -18.63 -16.54
CA PRO A 21 2.06 -19.51 -17.71
C PRO A 21 0.65 -20.11 -17.82
N GLN A 22 0.06 -20.09 -19.01
CA GLN A 22 -1.26 -20.69 -19.27
C GLN A 22 -1.29 -22.19 -18.95
N ALA A 23 -0.16 -22.89 -19.08
CA ALA A 23 -0.03 -24.31 -18.74
C ALA A 23 -0.42 -24.65 -17.30
N LEU A 24 -0.32 -23.71 -16.35
CA LEU A 24 -0.78 -23.91 -14.96
C LEU A 24 -2.31 -24.04 -14.88
N GLU A 25 -3.05 -23.26 -15.67
CA GLU A 25 -4.51 -23.33 -15.70
C GLU A 25 -4.97 -24.60 -16.42
N GLU A 26 -4.29 -24.99 -17.50
CA GLU A 26 -4.55 -26.24 -18.22
C GLU A 26 -4.29 -27.47 -17.34
N SER A 27 -3.18 -27.48 -16.59
CA SER A 27 -2.86 -28.56 -15.64
C SER A 27 -3.93 -28.66 -14.55
N ALA A 28 -4.34 -27.53 -13.98
CA ALA A 28 -5.40 -27.50 -12.98
C ALA A 28 -6.74 -28.02 -13.52
N PHE A 29 -7.04 -27.73 -14.79
CA PHE A 29 -8.24 -28.23 -15.46
C PHE A 29 -8.18 -29.75 -15.67
N ILE A 30 -7.01 -30.28 -16.07
CA ILE A 30 -6.77 -31.73 -16.20
C ILE A 30 -6.91 -32.44 -14.84
N ASP A 31 -6.45 -31.80 -13.76
CA ASP A 31 -6.60 -32.28 -12.37
C ASP A 31 -8.04 -32.17 -11.83
N GLY A 32 -9.00 -31.74 -12.66
CA GLY A 32 -10.42 -31.61 -12.28
C GLY A 32 -10.74 -30.41 -11.40
N CYS A 33 -9.82 -29.43 -11.25
CA CYS A 33 -10.12 -28.21 -10.52
C CYS A 33 -11.09 -27.32 -11.32
N GLY A 34 -12.19 -26.91 -10.67
CA GLY A 34 -13.10 -25.90 -11.22
C GLY A 34 -12.45 -24.51 -11.29
N ARG A 35 -12.98 -23.62 -12.14
CA ARG A 35 -12.42 -22.25 -12.38
C ARG A 35 -12.18 -21.45 -11.09
N TYR A 36 -13.12 -21.46 -10.15
CA TYR A 36 -12.98 -20.78 -8.87
C TYR A 36 -11.87 -21.40 -8.00
N GLN A 37 -11.76 -22.73 -8.00
CA GLN A 37 -10.72 -23.43 -7.26
C GLN A 37 -9.33 -23.13 -7.82
N THR A 38 -9.17 -23.13 -9.15
CA THR A 38 -7.93 -22.73 -9.82
C THR A 38 -7.54 -21.30 -9.44
N PHE A 39 -8.50 -20.36 -9.44
CA PHE A 39 -8.23 -18.98 -9.04
C PHE A 39 -7.74 -18.87 -7.59
N PHE A 40 -8.51 -19.37 -6.61
CA PHE A 40 -8.17 -19.18 -5.20
C PHE A 40 -6.98 -20.01 -4.73
N ARG A 41 -6.75 -21.18 -5.34
CA ARG A 41 -5.73 -22.14 -4.87
C ARG A 41 -4.42 -22.04 -5.64
N ILE A 42 -4.42 -21.54 -6.87
CA ILE A 42 -3.23 -21.48 -7.74
C ILE A 42 -2.90 -20.03 -8.09
N ILE A 43 -3.82 -19.30 -8.73
CA ILE A 43 -3.56 -17.95 -9.23
C ILE A 43 -3.37 -16.95 -8.08
N LEU A 44 -4.27 -16.93 -7.10
CA LEU A 44 -4.24 -15.96 -5.99
C LEU A 44 -2.94 -16.06 -5.14
N PRO A 45 -2.43 -17.26 -4.78
CA PRO A 45 -1.11 -17.38 -4.15
C PRO A 45 0.05 -16.83 -4.99
N LEU A 46 0.00 -16.99 -6.31
CA LEU A 46 1.01 -16.43 -7.23
C LEU A 46 0.95 -14.90 -7.31
N LEU A 47 -0.22 -14.31 -7.07
CA LEU A 47 -0.42 -12.86 -7.00
C LEU A 47 -0.08 -12.24 -5.63
N ARG A 48 0.32 -13.04 -4.63
CA ARG A 48 0.77 -12.52 -3.31
C ARG A 48 1.84 -11.43 -3.40
N PRO A 49 2.93 -11.56 -4.18
CA PRO A 49 3.93 -10.49 -4.32
C PRO A 49 3.34 -9.20 -4.90
N ALA A 50 2.48 -9.29 -5.92
CA ALA A 50 1.80 -8.13 -6.50
C ALA A 50 0.90 -7.43 -5.46
N THR A 51 0.12 -8.23 -4.73
CA THR A 51 -0.77 -7.75 -3.67
C THR A 51 0.02 -7.04 -2.57
N ALA A 52 1.16 -7.60 -2.15
CA ALA A 52 2.03 -6.98 -1.14
C ALA A 52 2.55 -5.62 -1.59
N THR A 53 2.96 -5.46 -2.86
CA THR A 53 3.39 -4.17 -3.41
C THR A 53 2.25 -3.15 -3.40
N ILE A 54 1.07 -3.52 -3.91
CA ILE A 54 -0.09 -2.63 -3.96
C ILE A 54 -0.50 -2.17 -2.55
N VAL A 55 -0.54 -3.09 -1.58
CA VAL A 55 -0.84 -2.78 -0.17
C VAL A 55 0.22 -1.84 0.40
N THR A 56 1.51 -2.11 0.15
CA THR A 56 2.62 -1.28 0.64
C THR A 56 2.50 0.16 0.13
N THR A 57 2.32 0.34 -1.17
CA THR A 57 2.15 1.66 -1.78
C THR A 57 0.86 2.33 -1.29
N THR A 58 -0.22 1.59 -1.09
CA THR A 58 -1.50 2.14 -0.60
C THR A 58 -1.39 2.65 0.83
N VAL A 59 -0.76 1.88 1.72
CA VAL A 59 -0.50 2.29 3.12
C VAL A 59 0.38 3.52 3.16
N TYR A 60 1.42 3.58 2.32
CA TYR A 60 2.27 4.76 2.20
C TYR A 60 1.46 6.03 1.86
N TRP A 61 0.54 5.94 0.89
CA TRP A 61 -0.30 7.07 0.51
C TRP A 61 -1.27 7.48 1.62
N TYR A 62 -1.96 6.51 2.25
CA TYR A 62 -2.88 6.82 3.35
C TYR A 62 -2.18 7.40 4.58
N TRP A 63 -0.94 6.97 4.86
CA TRP A 63 -0.17 7.54 5.96
C TRP A 63 0.18 9.01 5.75
N ASN A 64 0.42 9.40 4.50
CA ASN A 64 0.71 10.78 4.11
C ASN A 64 -0.55 11.60 3.76
N ASP A 65 -1.75 11.01 3.86
CA ASP A 65 -2.99 11.71 3.55
C ASP A 65 -3.35 12.72 4.65
N PHE A 66 -3.12 14.00 4.36
CA PHE A 66 -3.48 15.11 5.22
C PHE A 66 -4.88 15.67 4.91
N GLN A 67 -5.23 15.75 3.63
CA GLN A 67 -6.45 16.43 3.18
C GLN A 67 -7.72 15.67 3.55
N GLY A 68 -7.72 14.34 3.39
CA GLY A 68 -8.87 13.51 3.75
C GLY A 68 -9.27 13.73 5.22
N PRO A 69 -8.37 13.46 6.18
CA PRO A 69 -8.62 13.74 7.58
C PRO A 69 -9.07 15.18 7.85
N LEU A 70 -8.40 16.18 7.27
CA LEU A 70 -8.73 17.59 7.51
C LEU A 70 -10.19 17.93 7.14
N ILE A 71 -10.71 17.33 6.07
CA ILE A 71 -12.08 17.57 5.58
C ILE A 71 -13.10 16.75 6.36
N TYR A 72 -12.79 15.48 6.66
CA TYR A 72 -13.78 14.53 7.19
C TYR A 72 -13.79 14.39 8.72
N LEU A 73 -12.68 14.66 9.41
CA LEU A 73 -12.59 14.49 10.86
C LEU A 73 -12.83 15.82 11.57
N ASN A 74 -13.95 15.87 12.30
CA ASN A 74 -14.26 16.97 13.20
C ASN A 74 -13.41 16.83 14.48
N ALA A 75 -12.86 17.95 14.97
CA ALA A 75 -11.63 18.04 15.76
C ALA A 75 -11.54 17.32 17.13
N GLY A 76 -12.53 16.53 17.54
CA GLY A 76 -12.75 16.18 18.94
C GLY A 76 -12.36 14.78 19.43
N LYS A 77 -12.16 13.76 18.58
CA LYS A 77 -12.01 12.37 19.09
C LYS A 77 -10.87 11.53 18.53
N VAL A 78 -10.49 11.68 17.26
CA VAL A 78 -9.36 10.95 16.66
C VAL A 78 -8.70 11.83 15.61
N ALA A 79 -7.54 12.40 15.93
CA ALA A 79 -6.78 13.21 14.98
C ALA A 79 -5.56 12.40 14.50
N PRO A 80 -5.40 12.18 13.19
CA PRO A 80 -4.17 11.61 12.63
C PRO A 80 -2.96 12.46 13.03
N LEU A 81 -1.80 11.82 13.14
CA LEU A 81 -0.58 12.48 13.61
C LEU A 81 -0.26 13.75 12.80
N MET A 82 -0.48 13.70 11.48
CA MET A 82 -0.29 14.83 10.57
C MET A 82 -1.24 16.00 10.83
N MET A 83 -2.48 15.74 11.25
CA MET A 83 -3.42 16.80 11.64
C MET A 83 -3.01 17.44 12.97
N SER A 84 -2.43 16.65 13.89
CA SER A 84 -1.96 17.14 15.18
C SER A 84 -0.82 18.14 14.99
N VAL A 85 0.12 17.88 14.07
CA VAL A 85 1.17 18.85 13.70
C VAL A 85 0.57 20.19 13.28
N TYR A 86 -0.44 20.17 12.41
CA TYR A 86 -1.10 21.38 11.92
C TYR A 86 -1.82 22.15 13.03
N LYS A 87 -2.45 21.45 13.97
CA LYS A 87 -3.05 22.09 15.16
C LYS A 87 -2.00 22.82 16.00
N PHE A 88 -0.82 22.24 16.23
CA PHE A 88 0.24 22.92 16.99
C PHE A 88 0.80 24.16 16.29
N MET A 89 0.75 24.22 14.96
CA MET A 89 1.12 25.40 14.19
C MET A 89 0.07 26.53 14.22
N GLY A 90 -1.22 26.19 14.43
CA GLY A 90 -2.32 27.17 14.41
C GLY A 90 -2.93 27.51 15.77
N ALA A 91 -2.63 26.75 16.83
CA ALA A 91 -3.28 26.87 18.14
C ALA A 91 -2.73 28.02 19.01
N ASN A 92 -1.51 28.49 18.75
CA ASN A 92 -0.83 29.50 19.56
C ASN A 92 -0.48 30.74 18.73
N ALA A 93 -0.50 31.92 19.35
CA ALA A 93 -0.08 33.18 18.71
C ALA A 93 1.37 33.17 18.21
N THR A 94 2.19 32.27 18.77
CA THR A 94 3.53 31.94 18.31
C THR A 94 3.64 30.43 18.12
N VAL A 95 4.21 30.00 16.99
CA VAL A 95 4.41 28.57 16.71
C VAL A 95 5.50 28.05 17.63
N ASP A 96 5.15 27.09 18.49
CA ASP A 96 6.14 26.34 19.25
C ASP A 96 6.71 25.22 18.37
N TRP A 97 7.94 25.41 17.93
CA TRP A 97 8.62 24.48 17.03
C TRP A 97 9.04 23.17 17.71
N GLY A 98 9.18 23.15 19.05
CA GLY A 98 9.58 21.96 19.79
C GLY A 98 8.62 20.78 19.58
N PRO A 99 7.33 20.93 19.90
CA PRO A 99 6.29 19.93 19.66
C PRO A 99 6.15 19.55 18.17
N VAL A 100 6.31 20.51 17.26
CA VAL A 100 6.22 20.27 15.81
C VAL A 100 7.32 19.32 15.35
N TYR A 101 8.58 19.56 15.72
CA TYR A 101 9.68 18.67 15.35
C TYR A 101 9.56 17.28 16.01
N ALA A 102 9.12 17.22 17.27
CA ALA A 102 8.89 15.95 17.96
C ALA A 102 7.84 15.09 17.24
N LEU A 103 6.72 15.69 16.82
CA LEU A 103 5.68 14.99 16.07
C LEU A 103 6.14 14.57 14.67
N CYS A 104 6.94 15.40 13.98
CA CYS A 104 7.55 15.03 12.70
C CYS A 104 8.43 13.78 12.85
N PHE A 105 9.28 13.73 13.88
CA PHE A 105 10.14 12.57 14.15
C PHE A 105 9.31 11.32 14.46
N LEU A 106 8.28 11.46 15.29
CA LEU A 106 7.39 10.36 15.67
C LEU A 106 6.57 9.85 14.47
N SER A 107 6.24 10.72 13.50
CA SER A 107 5.54 10.36 12.27
C SER A 107 6.38 9.51 11.31
N ALA A 108 7.72 9.64 11.36
CA ALA A 108 8.62 8.91 10.49
C ALA A 108 8.84 7.46 10.96
N ILE A 109 8.83 7.21 12.27
CA ILE A 109 9.11 5.89 12.86
C ILE A 109 8.21 4.77 12.29
N PRO A 110 6.87 4.91 12.25
CA PRO A 110 5.99 3.85 11.74
C PRO A 110 6.25 3.53 10.26
N MET A 111 6.58 4.55 9.46
CA MET A 111 6.89 4.38 8.04
C MET A 111 8.22 3.67 7.82
N ILE A 112 9.23 3.98 8.63
CA ILE A 112 10.52 3.29 8.60
C ILE A 112 10.32 1.81 8.99
N LEU A 113 9.59 1.54 10.06
CA LEU A 113 9.28 0.17 10.48
C LEU A 113 8.51 -0.59 9.40
N PHE A 114 7.49 0.03 8.82
CA PHE A 114 6.72 -0.56 7.73
C PHE A 114 7.61 -0.88 6.52
N PHE A 115 8.44 0.09 6.09
CA PHE A 115 9.37 -0.09 4.99
C PHE A 115 10.33 -1.26 5.22
N LEU A 116 10.91 -1.36 6.42
CA LEU A 116 11.82 -2.46 6.78
C LEU A 116 11.14 -3.83 6.70
N LEU A 117 9.85 -3.92 7.01
CA LEU A 117 9.05 -5.14 6.90
C LEU A 117 8.69 -5.47 5.44
N THR A 118 8.40 -4.46 4.62
CA THR A 118 7.90 -4.62 3.25
C THR A 118 8.97 -4.65 2.16
N GLN A 119 10.20 -4.18 2.42
CA GLN A 119 11.30 -4.08 1.44
C GLN A 119 11.55 -5.40 0.67
N LYS A 120 11.43 -6.55 1.35
CA LYS A 120 11.63 -7.88 0.74
C LYS A 120 10.55 -8.26 -0.28
N TYR A 121 9.34 -7.72 -0.15
CA TYR A 121 8.23 -7.97 -1.07
C TYR A 121 8.27 -7.00 -2.25
N LEU A 122 8.66 -5.74 -2.02
CA LEU A 122 8.85 -4.75 -3.08
C LEU A 122 9.92 -5.21 -4.09
N LEU A 123 11.06 -5.71 -3.61
CA LEU A 123 12.13 -6.22 -4.48
C LEU A 123 11.65 -7.40 -5.35
N LYS A 124 10.88 -8.34 -4.78
CA LYS A 124 10.32 -9.47 -5.53
C LYS A 124 9.26 -9.02 -6.54
N GLY A 125 8.46 -8.01 -6.19
CA GLY A 125 7.45 -7.40 -7.06
C GLY A 125 8.05 -6.72 -8.30
N LEU A 126 9.15 -6.00 -8.10
CA LEU A 126 9.81 -5.24 -9.17
C LEU A 126 10.51 -6.17 -10.18
N VAL A 127 11.19 -7.21 -9.69
CA VAL A 127 11.96 -8.15 -10.53
C VAL A 127 11.06 -8.92 -11.50
N VAL A 128 9.85 -9.32 -11.09
CA VAL A 128 8.89 -10.03 -11.97
C VAL A 128 8.38 -9.13 -13.10
N GLY A 129 8.30 -7.82 -12.90
CA GLY A 129 7.95 -6.85 -13.95
C GLY A 129 9.10 -6.50 -14.90
N SER A 130 10.36 -6.72 -14.48
CA SER A 130 11.57 -6.36 -15.24
C SER A 130 12.18 -7.52 -16.03
N VAL A 131 11.73 -8.77 -15.87
CA VAL A 131 12.15 -9.88 -16.74
C VAL A 131 11.38 -9.80 -18.07
N LYS A 132 11.81 -8.87 -18.91
CA LYS A 132 11.78 -8.98 -20.37
C LYS A 132 13.24 -8.91 -20.82
N GLY A 133 13.87 -10.09 -20.87
CA GLY A 133 15.27 -10.32 -21.21
C GLY A 133 15.66 -11.73 -20.85
#